data_AF-A0A920PEI8-F1
#
_entry.id   AF-A0A920PEI8-F1
#
_cell.length_a   1.000
_cell.length_b   1.000
_cell.length_c   1.000
_cell.angle_alpha   90.00
_cell.angle_beta   90.00
_cell.angle_gamma   90.00
#
_symmetry.space_group_name_H-M   'P 1'
#
loop_
_entity.id
_entity.type
_entity.pdbx_description
1 polymer ?
#
loop_
_entity_poly.entity_id
_entity_poly.type
_entity_poly.pdbx_seq_one_letter_code
_entity_poly.pdbx_strand_id
1 'polypeptide(L)'
;MPSREIGIHAHNNQQLAFANPIEASLKDKLLDGTFFGIGRAAGNCLLNYLGFLKNPNSIFAYIKYIRKDFVKLREEIEWGYTIPYMITGILDCTLVPE
;
A
#
# COMPACT_ATOMS: atom_id res chain seq x y z
N MET A 1 3.57 6.01 -25.88
CA MET A 1 2.39 5.13 -25.81
C MET A 1 1.13 5.97 -25.54
N PRO A 2 0.51 6.57 -26.57
CA PRO A 2 -0.51 7.61 -26.36
C PRO A 2 -1.93 7.09 -26.04
N SER A 3 -2.17 5.77 -26.06
CA SER A 3 -3.51 5.16 -25.96
C SER A 3 -3.72 4.21 -24.79
N ARG A 4 -2.74 4.07 -23.88
CA ARG A 4 -2.86 3.18 -22.72
C ARG A 4 -3.03 3.99 -21.45
N GLU A 5 -3.98 3.58 -20.60
CA GLU A 5 -4.07 4.07 -19.23
C GLU A 5 -2.78 3.73 -18.47
N ILE A 6 -2.32 4.67 -17.66
CA ILE A 6 -1.11 4.52 -16.84
C ILE A 6 -1.57 4.48 -15.38
N GLY A 7 -1.02 3.52 -14.64
CA GLY A 7 -1.25 3.39 -13.20
C GLY A 7 0.06 3.36 -12.41
N ILE A 8 -0.09 3.46 -11.09
CA ILE A 8 1.00 3.28 -10.13
C ILE A 8 0.61 2.25 -9.08
N HIS A 9 1.53 1.32 -8.82
CA HIS A 9 1.51 0.42 -7.69
C HIS A 9 2.75 0.70 -6.86
N ALA A 10 2.57 1.12 -5.61
CA ALA A 10 3.66 1.51 -4.73
C ALA A 10 3.76 0.58 -3.51
N HIS A 11 4.98 0.09 -3.26
CA HIS A 11 5.35 -0.63 -2.05
C HIS A 11 5.80 0.31 -0.94
N ASN A 12 5.58 -0.08 0.32
CA ASN A 12 5.73 0.82 1.47
C ASN A 12 7.13 0.79 2.12
N ASN A 13 8.15 0.30 1.41
CA ASN A 13 9.52 0.15 1.91
C ASN A 13 10.14 1.45 2.43
N GLN A 14 9.80 2.59 1.84
CA GLN A 14 10.27 3.92 2.27
C GLN A 14 9.17 4.74 2.97
N GLN A 15 8.06 4.11 3.37
CA GLN A 15 6.85 4.80 3.87
C GLN A 15 6.22 5.81 2.89
N LEU A 16 6.56 5.72 1.60
CA LEU A 16 6.06 6.60 0.54
C LEU A 16 4.90 6.00 -0.26
N ALA A 17 4.41 4.80 0.11
CA ALA A 17 3.35 4.16 -0.65
C ALA A 17 2.03 4.93 -0.62
N PHE A 18 1.81 5.82 0.35
CA PHE A 18 0.64 6.71 0.34
C PHE A 18 0.89 8.00 -0.46
N ALA A 19 2.05 8.64 -0.28
CA ALA A 19 2.37 9.91 -0.93
C ALA A 19 2.54 9.77 -2.45
N ASN A 20 3.20 8.70 -2.92
CA ASN A 20 3.49 8.51 -4.35
C ASN A 20 2.21 8.36 -5.21
N PRO A 21 1.20 7.54 -4.81
CA PRO A 21 -0.08 7.52 -5.50
C PRO A 21 -0.86 8.84 -5.44
N ILE A 22 -0.78 9.60 -4.34
CA ILE A 22 -1.39 10.95 -4.29
C ILE A 22 -0.78 11.84 -5.37
N GLU A 23 0.55 11.89 -5.47
CA GLU A 23 1.22 12.69 -6.49
C GLU A 23 0.86 12.21 -7.90
N ALA A 24 0.78 10.90 -8.12
CA ALA A 24 0.35 10.34 -9.40
C ALA A 24 -1.11 10.68 -9.74
N SER A 25 -1.99 10.79 -8.73
CA SER A 25 -3.40 11.12 -8.93
C SER A 25 -3.62 12.49 -9.58
N LEU A 26 -2.69 13.43 -9.38
CA LEU A 26 -2.70 14.75 -10.03
C LEU A 26 -2.51 14.69 -11.55
N LYS A 27 -2.13 13.52 -12.10
CA LYS A 27 -1.90 13.26 -13.53
C LYS A 27 -2.87 12.24 -14.10
N ASP A 28 -4.06 12.10 -13.48
CA ASP A 28 -5.14 11.18 -13.85
C ASP A 28 -4.64 9.73 -14.00
N LYS A 29 -3.88 9.26 -13.01
CA LYS A 29 -3.35 7.89 -12.99
C LYS A 29 -4.23 6.95 -12.18
N LEU A 30 -4.29 5.69 -12.62
CA LEU A 30 -4.87 4.60 -11.83
C LEU A 30 -4.00 4.37 -10.59
N LEU A 31 -4.64 4.22 -9.44
CA LEU A 31 -3.96 4.06 -8.15
C LEU A 31 -4.28 2.69 -7.58
N ASP A 32 -3.25 1.90 -7.32
CA ASP A 32 -3.40 0.59 -6.67
C ASP A 32 -3.12 0.69 -5.17
N GLY A 33 -3.91 -0.06 -4.40
CA GLY A 33 -3.75 -0.19 -2.96
C GLY A 33 -4.50 -1.40 -2.43
N THR A 34 -4.11 -1.86 -1.25
CA THR A 34 -4.70 -3.04 -0.61
C THR A 34 -5.30 -2.70 0.75
N PHE A 35 -6.29 -3.49 1.18
CA PHE A 35 -6.86 -3.35 2.52
C PHE A 35 -5.77 -3.55 3.57
N PHE A 36 -5.71 -2.62 4.53
CA PHE A 36 -4.74 -2.64 5.62
C PHE A 36 -3.27 -2.79 5.16
N GLY A 37 -2.98 -2.31 3.93
CA GLY A 37 -1.63 -2.31 3.35
C GLY A 37 -1.05 -3.69 3.09
N ILE A 38 -1.88 -4.74 3.09
CA ILE A 38 -1.41 -6.11 2.94
C ILE A 38 -0.65 -6.30 1.63
N GLY A 39 0.49 -6.97 1.70
CA GLY A 39 1.38 -7.26 0.59
C GLY A 39 2.65 -7.90 1.11
N ARG A 40 3.47 -8.49 0.23
CA ARG A 40 4.77 -9.02 0.67
C ARG A 40 5.64 -7.91 1.27
N ALA A 41 6.50 -8.31 2.20
CA ALA A 41 7.48 -7.42 2.80
C ALA A 41 6.86 -6.18 3.46
N ALA A 42 7.31 -4.97 3.09
CA ALA A 42 6.82 -3.72 3.67
C ALA A 42 5.32 -3.47 3.42
N GLY A 43 4.68 -4.25 2.54
CA GLY A 43 3.30 -4.07 2.13
C GLY A 43 3.15 -3.03 1.02
N ASN A 44 1.90 -2.62 0.79
CA ASN A 44 1.49 -1.74 -0.30
C ASN A 44 0.86 -0.44 0.23
N CYS A 45 0.44 0.44 -0.69
CA CYS A 45 -0.43 1.56 -0.34
C CYS A 45 -1.69 1.07 0.38
N LEU A 46 -1.99 1.70 1.50
CA LEU A 46 -3.21 1.46 2.25
C LEU A 46 -4.42 2.01 1.48
N LEU A 47 -5.28 1.12 0.98
CA LEU A 47 -6.48 1.49 0.22
C LEU A 47 -7.38 2.45 1.02
N ASN A 48 -7.36 2.34 2.35
CA ASN A 48 -8.14 3.21 3.22
C ASN A 48 -7.75 4.69 3.12
N TYR A 49 -6.49 4.98 2.85
CA TYR A 49 -6.05 6.35 2.66
C TYR A 49 -6.36 6.86 1.25
N LEU A 50 -6.38 6.01 0.23
CA LEU A 50 -6.87 6.39 -1.10
C LEU A 50 -8.37 6.69 -1.09
N GLY A 51 -9.15 5.89 -0.35
CA GLY A 51 -10.58 6.15 -0.14
C GLY A 51 -10.84 7.50 0.52
N PHE A 52 -10.01 7.89 1.50
CA PHE A 52 -10.09 9.17 2.19
C PHE A 52 -10.03 10.36 1.22
N LEU A 53 -9.19 10.28 0.17
CA LEU A 53 -9.07 11.34 -0.85
C LEU A 53 -10.38 11.63 -1.59
N LYS A 54 -11.23 10.62 -1.77
CA LYS A 54 -12.55 10.78 -2.40
C LYS A 54 -13.62 11.14 -1.38
N ASN A 55 -13.61 10.47 -0.24
CA ASN A 55 -14.57 10.68 0.84
C ASN A 55 -13.93 10.25 2.18
N PRO A 56 -13.79 11.17 3.15
CA PRO A 56 -13.28 10.85 4.48
C PRO A 56 -14.05 9.73 5.20
N ASN A 57 -15.35 9.58 4.90
CA ASN A 57 -16.20 8.54 5.47
C ASN A 57 -16.10 7.18 4.75
N SER A 58 -15.30 7.06 3.70
CA SER A 58 -15.11 5.78 2.99
C SER A 58 -14.61 4.67 3.92
N ILE A 59 -13.88 5.02 4.98
CA ILE A 59 -13.41 4.10 6.03
C ILE A 59 -14.51 3.20 6.59
N PHE A 60 -15.71 3.74 6.78
CA PHE A 60 -16.84 3.00 7.34
C PHE A 60 -17.32 1.87 6.43
N ALA A 61 -17.08 1.95 5.12
CA ALA A 61 -17.48 0.92 4.17
C ALA A 61 -16.71 -0.39 4.36
N TYR A 62 -15.47 -0.32 4.84
CA TYR A 62 -14.58 -1.48 4.91
C TYR A 62 -13.93 -1.74 6.27
N ILE A 63 -14.04 -0.83 7.25
CA ILE A 63 -13.44 -1.01 8.59
C ILE A 63 -13.86 -2.31 9.29
N LYS A 64 -15.10 -2.77 9.05
CA LYS A 64 -15.59 -4.04 9.62
C LYS A 64 -14.79 -5.25 9.12
N TYR A 65 -14.39 -5.26 7.85
CA TYR A 65 -13.59 -6.34 7.26
C TYR A 65 -12.14 -6.26 7.73
N ILE A 66 -11.58 -5.04 7.83
CA ILE A 66 -10.24 -4.84 8.40
C ILE A 66 -10.17 -5.46 9.81
N ARG A 67 -11.14 -5.13 10.67
CA ARG A 67 -11.17 -5.64 12.05
C ARG A 67 -11.40 -7.14 12.14
N LYS A 68 -12.31 -7.69 11.32
CA LYS A 68 -12.69 -9.10 11.40
C LYS A 68 -11.63 -10.01 10.78
N ASP A 69 -11.15 -9.66 9.59
CA ASP A 69 -10.39 -10.57 8.74
C ASP A 69 -8.89 -10.22 8.77
N PHE A 70 -8.52 -8.94 8.65
CA PHE A 70 -7.12 -8.53 8.48
C PHE A 70 -6.35 -8.41 9.80
N VAL A 71 -6.99 -7.96 10.89
CA VAL A 71 -6.34 -7.93 12.22
C VAL A 71 -5.97 -9.35 12.65
N LYS A 72 -6.89 -10.31 12.48
CA LYS A 72 -6.63 -11.73 12.75
C LYS A 72 -5.54 -12.29 11.83
N LEU A 73 -5.61 -12.00 10.53
CA LEU A 73 -4.59 -12.46 9.58
C LEU A 73 -3.17 -11.99 9.94
N ARG A 74 -3.05 -10.83 10.59
CA ARG A 74 -1.75 -10.29 11.05
C ARG A 74 -1.12 -11.09 12.19
N GLU A 75 -1.89 -11.93 12.87
CA GLU A 75 -1.39 -12.87 13.87
C GLU A 75 -0.73 -14.10 13.21
N GLU A 76 -1.09 -14.38 11.95
CA GLU A 76 -0.63 -15.55 11.19
C GLU A 76 0.44 -15.20 10.16
N ILE A 77 0.37 -14.00 9.58
CA ILE A 77 1.24 -13.54 8.50
C ILE A 77 1.83 -12.17 8.84
N GLU A 78 3.15 -12.04 8.75
CA GLU A 78 3.82 -10.75 8.88
C GLU A 78 3.78 -9.98 7.55
N TRP A 79 3.32 -8.73 7.61
CA TRP A 79 3.59 -7.72 6.60
C TRP A 79 3.67 -6.35 7.25
N GLY A 80 4.24 -5.40 6.51
CA GLY A 80 4.34 -4.02 6.92
C GLY A 80 5.78 -3.59 7.10
N TYR A 81 5.96 -2.30 7.31
CA TYR A 81 7.26 -1.68 7.40
C TYR A 81 8.09 -2.26 8.56
N THR A 82 9.30 -2.71 8.25
CA THR A 82 10.32 -3.17 9.21
C THR A 82 11.69 -2.62 8.79
N ILE A 83 12.68 -2.63 9.69
CA ILE A 83 14.04 -2.17 9.38
C ILE A 83 14.65 -2.94 8.19
N PRO A 84 14.55 -4.28 8.10
CA PRO A 84 15.02 -5.00 6.91
C PRO A 84 14.40 -4.48 5.60
N TYR A 85 13.08 -4.23 5.59
CA TYR A 85 12.42 -3.74 4.38
C TYR A 85 12.67 -2.25 4.09
N MET A 86 13.04 -1.47 5.09
CA MET A 86 13.59 -0.13 4.88
C MET A 86 14.93 -0.21 4.13
N ILE A 87 15.82 -1.11 4.57
CA ILE A 87 17.13 -1.30 3.95
C ILE A 87 16.99 -1.71 2.48
N THR A 88 16.06 -2.64 2.16
CA THR A 88 15.78 -2.99 0.75
C THR A 88 15.31 -1.82 -0.07
N GLY A 89 14.45 -0.97 0.50
CA GLY A 89 13.98 0.24 -0.17
C GLY A 89 15.09 1.26 -0.40
N ILE A 90 16.05 1.39 0.51
CA ILE A 90 17.19 2.31 0.38
C ILE A 90 18.22 1.79 -0.63
N LEU A 91 18.50 0.49 -0.61
CA LEU A 91 19.54 -0.13 -1.43
C LEU A 91 19.05 -0.62 -2.80
N ASP A 92 17.75 -0.49 -3.09
CA ASP A 92 17.09 -1.01 -4.29
C ASP A 92 17.42 -2.50 -4.55
N CYS A 93 17.27 -3.31 -3.50
CA CYS A 93 17.58 -4.74 -3.56
C CYS A 93 16.43 -5.58 -2.98
N THR A 94 16.32 -6.83 -3.44
CA THR A 94 15.40 -7.78 -2.81
C THR A 94 16.15 -8.47 -1.67
N LEU A 95 15.62 -8.43 -0.45
CA LEU A 95 16.11 -9.32 0.62
C LEU A 95 15.82 -10.75 0.20
N VAL A 96 16.88 -11.50 -0.09
CA VAL A 96 16.84 -12.96 -0.06
C VAL A 96 17.09 -13.31 1.40
N PRO A 97 16.13 -13.90 2.13
CA PRO A 97 16.43 -14.42 3.46
C PRO A 97 17.49 -15.52 3.33
N GLU A 98 18.54 -15.46 4.15
CA GLU A 98 19.35 -16.65 4.46
C GLU A 98 18.53 -17.65 5.28
#